data_AF-A0A3Q2D4U4-F1
#
_entry.id   AF-A0A3Q2D4U4-F1
#
_cell.length_a   1.000
_cell.length_b   1.000
_cell.length_c   1.000
_cell.angle_alpha   90.00
_cell.angle_beta   90.00
_cell.angle_gamma   90.00
#
_symmetry.space_group_name_H-M   'P 1'
#
loop_
_entity.id
_entity.type
_entity.pdbx_description
1 polymer ?
#
loop_
_entity_poly.entity_id
_entity_poly.type
_entity_poly.pdbx_seq_one_letter_code
_entity_poly.pdbx_strand_id
1 'polypeptide(L)'
;MACRDIPKAYTAADEIRQKTGNGNIVVKKLDLASLKSVRELAKYVQENEKRLDVLINNAGIMMCPKWKTEDGFEMQFGVNHLGPFLLTNCLLDLLKKSAPSRVVVVSSVAHVTGSIHFDDINLDRNYDNLVSYRQSKLANILFARELAARLQGTGVTVYSLHPGFIRTELVRHLFPQWAWWKKMLASVAMMIVKSPWEGAQTTIYCAVEESLANESGLYYSDCARKKPAAPALDDAAAKRLWELSASMVGLS
;
A
#
# COMPACT_ATOMS: atom_id res chain seq x y z
N MET A 1 -10.95 3.91 9.49
CA MET A 1 -10.09 4.80 8.66
C MET A 1 -8.87 5.21 9.46
N ALA A 2 -7.68 4.75 9.06
CA ALA A 2 -6.41 5.14 9.68
C ALA A 2 -5.73 6.20 8.81
N CYS A 3 -5.51 7.41 9.32
CA CYS A 3 -5.08 8.55 8.51
C CYS A 3 -4.11 9.47 9.27
N ARG A 4 -3.21 10.13 8.55
CA ARG A 4 -2.25 11.07 9.15
C ARG A 4 -2.87 12.42 9.51
N ASP A 5 -3.79 12.91 8.68
CA ASP A 5 -4.46 14.20 8.85
C ASP A 5 -5.83 13.95 9.47
N ILE A 6 -5.90 14.16 10.78
CA ILE A 6 -7.09 13.83 11.57
C ILE A 6 -8.28 14.74 11.25
N PRO A 7 -8.14 16.08 11.19
CA PRO A 7 -9.24 16.95 10.79
C PRO A 7 -9.83 16.55 9.43
N LYS A 8 -8.98 16.34 8.41
CA LYS A 8 -9.45 15.95 7.07
C LYS A 8 -10.10 14.56 7.08
N ALA A 9 -9.58 13.63 7.86
CA ALA A 9 -10.15 12.29 7.99
C ALA A 9 -11.53 12.31 8.67
N TYR A 10 -11.74 13.16 9.67
CA TYR A 10 -13.06 13.33 10.30
C TYR A 10 -14.08 13.91 9.32
N THR A 11 -13.72 14.96 8.56
CA THR A 11 -14.60 15.51 7.52
C THR A 11 -15.03 14.43 6.52
N ALA A 12 -14.08 13.64 6.01
CA ALA A 12 -14.41 12.55 5.08
C ALA A 12 -15.25 11.44 5.73
N ALA A 13 -14.97 11.08 6.99
CA ALA A 13 -15.75 10.10 7.72
C ALA A 13 -17.19 10.55 7.96
N ASP A 14 -17.40 11.83 8.31
CA ASP A 14 -18.73 12.41 8.50
C ASP A 14 -19.54 12.41 7.21
N GLU A 15 -18.93 12.76 6.09
CA GLU A 15 -19.58 12.66 4.78
C GLU A 15 -20.00 11.21 4.45
N ILE A 16 -19.15 10.22 4.75
CA ILE A 16 -19.47 8.80 4.54
C ILE A 16 -20.63 8.39 5.45
N ARG A 17 -20.58 8.73 6.75
CA ARG A 17 -21.64 8.42 7.71
C ARG A 17 -22.98 9.01 7.26
N GLN A 18 -23.00 10.28 6.83
CA GLN A 18 -24.20 10.96 6.34
C GLN A 18 -24.76 10.31 5.07
N LYS A 19 -23.90 9.97 4.09
CA LYS A 19 -24.35 9.37 2.82
C LYS A 19 -24.81 7.93 2.94
N THR A 20 -24.27 7.18 3.90
CA THR A 20 -24.51 5.73 4.01
C THR A 20 -25.41 5.34 5.20
N GLY A 21 -25.61 6.24 6.16
CA GLY A 21 -26.23 5.92 7.46
C GLY A 21 -25.36 5.04 8.36
N ASN A 22 -24.14 4.67 7.93
CA ASN A 22 -23.26 3.80 8.70
C ASN A 22 -22.48 4.60 9.75
N GLY A 23 -22.91 4.52 11.01
CA GLY A 23 -22.24 5.16 12.14
C GLY A 23 -20.87 4.56 12.51
N ASN A 24 -20.54 3.35 12.02
CA ASN A 24 -19.37 2.57 12.46
C ASN A 24 -18.06 2.95 11.75
N ILE A 25 -17.99 4.12 11.11
CA ILE A 25 -16.74 4.63 10.55
C ILE A 25 -15.91 5.20 11.68
N VAL A 26 -14.83 4.55 12.12
CA VAL A 26 -13.94 5.07 13.17
C VAL A 26 -12.68 5.68 12.55
N VAL A 27 -12.29 6.87 13.01
CA VAL A 27 -11.04 7.54 12.59
C VAL A 27 -9.95 7.31 13.63
N LYS A 28 -8.76 6.91 13.17
CA LYS A 28 -7.56 6.76 14.02
C LYS A 28 -6.34 7.40 13.35
N LYS A 29 -5.44 7.94 14.17
CA LYS A 29 -4.18 8.53 13.70
C LYS A 29 -3.27 7.42 13.23
N LEU A 30 -2.71 7.59 12.03
CA LEU A 30 -1.64 6.77 11.50
C LEU A 30 -0.78 7.61 10.59
N ASP A 31 0.48 7.75 10.96
CA ASP A 31 1.51 8.25 10.06
C ASP A 31 2.45 7.11 9.66
N LEU A 32 2.41 6.71 8.39
CA LEU A 32 3.28 5.65 7.87
C LEU A 32 4.74 6.09 7.72
N ALA A 33 5.03 7.39 7.86
CA ALA A 33 6.40 7.91 7.93
C ALA A 33 7.00 7.86 9.36
N SER A 34 6.34 7.18 10.30
CA SER A 34 6.78 7.04 11.69
C SER A 34 6.50 5.62 12.19
N LEU A 35 7.54 4.81 12.40
CA LEU A 35 7.38 3.46 12.93
C LEU A 35 6.73 3.46 14.32
N LYS A 36 6.98 4.52 15.11
CA LYS A 36 6.29 4.75 16.39
C LYS A 36 4.78 4.87 16.18
N SER A 37 4.33 5.74 15.26
CA SER A 37 2.90 5.91 14.97
C SER A 37 2.25 4.61 14.48
N VAL A 38 2.97 3.82 13.68
CA VAL A 38 2.52 2.49 13.23
C VAL A 38 2.30 1.54 14.40
N ARG A 39 3.27 1.44 15.33
CA ARG A 39 3.17 0.58 16.51
C ARG A 39 2.06 1.01 17.45
N GLU A 40 1.86 2.32 17.64
CA GLU A 40 0.76 2.88 18.44
C GLU A 40 -0.61 2.48 17.89
N LEU A 41 -0.82 2.59 16.57
CA LEU A 41 -2.06 2.13 15.95
C LEU A 41 -2.25 0.62 16.12
N ALA A 42 -1.20 -0.16 15.85
CA ALA A 42 -1.29 -1.62 15.94
C ALA A 42 -1.64 -2.07 17.36
N LYS A 43 -0.99 -1.49 18.37
CA LYS A 43 -1.28 -1.71 19.79
C LYS A 43 -2.73 -1.36 20.11
N TYR A 44 -3.19 -0.17 19.69
CA TYR A 44 -4.58 0.23 19.88
C TYR A 44 -5.56 -0.80 19.32
N VAL A 45 -5.35 -1.25 18.07
CA VAL A 45 -6.22 -2.25 17.44
C VAL A 45 -6.20 -3.58 18.20
N GLN A 46 -5.02 -4.05 18.63
CA GLN A 46 -4.92 -5.29 19.40
C GLN A 46 -5.62 -5.21 20.76
N GLU A 47 -5.63 -4.05 21.40
CA GLU A 47 -6.25 -3.84 22.73
C GLU A 47 -7.76 -3.61 22.64
N ASN A 48 -8.26 -3.05 21.52
CA ASN A 48 -9.65 -2.58 21.42
C ASN A 48 -10.51 -3.41 20.46
N GLU A 49 -9.91 -4.12 19.51
CA GLU A 49 -10.63 -4.91 18.50
C GLU A 49 -10.46 -6.40 18.76
N LYS A 50 -11.57 -7.14 18.77
CA LYS A 50 -11.56 -8.59 18.97
C LYS A 50 -11.23 -9.36 17.68
N ARG A 51 -11.45 -8.73 16.53
CA ARG A 51 -11.25 -9.31 15.20
C ARG A 51 -10.74 -8.26 14.21
N LEU A 52 -10.03 -8.73 13.19
CA LEU A 52 -9.61 -7.98 12.03
C LEU A 52 -9.80 -8.87 10.79
N ASP A 53 -10.94 -8.72 10.13
CA ASP A 53 -11.29 -9.57 9.00
C ASP A 53 -10.63 -9.12 7.69
N VAL A 54 -10.39 -7.81 7.51
CA VAL A 54 -9.71 -7.25 6.33
C VAL A 54 -8.77 -6.11 6.72
N LEU A 55 -7.50 -6.21 6.31
CA LEU A 55 -6.52 -5.13 6.35
C LEU A 55 -6.22 -4.65 4.93
N ILE A 56 -6.43 -3.35 4.66
CA ILE A 56 -6.15 -2.75 3.35
C ILE A 56 -4.99 -1.75 3.47
N ASN A 57 -3.82 -2.15 2.99
CA ASN A 57 -2.64 -1.30 2.84
C ASN A 57 -2.78 -0.44 1.57
N ASN A 58 -3.66 0.58 1.64
CA ASN A 58 -3.99 1.47 0.52
C ASN A 58 -3.14 2.75 0.46
N ALA A 59 -2.75 3.29 1.62
CA ALA A 59 -2.08 4.58 1.68
C ALA A 59 -0.75 4.57 0.91
N GLY A 60 -0.45 5.70 0.26
CA GLY A 60 0.83 5.89 -0.39
C GLY A 60 1.04 7.31 -0.88
N ILE A 61 2.29 7.60 -1.23
CA ILE A 61 2.78 8.84 -1.82
C ILE A 61 3.57 8.53 -3.08
N MET A 62 3.78 9.53 -3.93
CA MET A 62 4.37 9.36 -5.25
C MET A 62 5.21 10.56 -5.64
N MET A 63 6.38 10.30 -6.23
CA MET A 63 7.25 11.29 -6.87
C MET A 63 7.57 12.49 -5.96
N CYS A 64 7.77 12.21 -4.67
CA CYS A 64 8.18 13.23 -3.70
C CYS A 64 9.66 13.62 -3.91
N PRO A 65 10.08 14.83 -3.51
CA PRO A 65 11.50 15.16 -3.35
C PRO A 65 12.20 14.17 -2.41
N LYS A 66 13.54 14.16 -2.42
CA LYS A 66 14.33 13.34 -1.49
C LYS A 66 14.08 13.82 -0.05
N TRP A 67 13.21 13.09 0.64
CA TRP A 67 12.88 13.30 2.05
C TRP A 67 13.16 12.03 2.83
N LYS A 68 13.25 12.18 4.15
CA LYS A 68 13.39 11.07 5.08
C LYS A 68 12.18 10.97 5.99
N THR A 69 11.78 9.75 6.32
CA THR A 69 10.82 9.46 7.40
C THR A 69 11.41 9.89 8.75
N GLU A 70 10.60 9.89 9.80
CA GLU A 70 11.09 10.16 11.17
C GLU A 70 12.21 9.19 11.57
N ASP A 71 12.13 7.96 11.07
CA ASP A 71 13.09 6.87 11.32
C ASP A 71 14.28 6.87 10.34
N GLY A 72 14.39 7.87 9.45
CA GLY A 72 15.54 8.06 8.57
C GLY A 72 15.53 7.31 7.23
N PHE A 73 14.44 6.62 6.88
CA PHE A 73 14.29 5.93 5.59
C PHE A 73 13.90 6.87 4.48
N GLU A 74 14.18 6.50 3.22
CA GLU A 74 13.65 7.22 2.08
C GLU A 74 12.12 7.27 2.14
N MET A 75 11.56 8.46 1.90
CA MET A 75 10.16 8.76 2.21
C MET A 75 9.15 7.86 1.46
N GLN A 76 9.32 7.61 0.16
CA GLN A 76 8.36 6.79 -0.60
C GLN A 76 8.46 5.30 -0.23
N PHE A 77 9.66 4.76 -0.05
CA PHE A 77 9.90 3.40 0.40
C PHE A 77 9.40 3.19 1.84
N GLY A 78 9.68 4.15 2.72
CA GLY A 78 9.20 4.18 4.09
C GLY A 78 7.68 4.17 4.19
N VAL A 79 7.02 5.12 3.53
CA VAL A 79 5.56 5.29 3.59
C VAL A 79 4.81 4.19 2.83
N ASN A 80 5.26 3.82 1.62
CA ASN A 80 4.51 2.91 0.76
C ASN A 80 4.73 1.43 1.10
N HIS A 81 5.90 1.09 1.67
CA HIS A 81 6.32 -0.30 1.92
C HIS A 81 6.64 -0.57 3.40
N LEU A 82 7.61 0.12 4.02
CA LEU A 82 8.05 -0.22 5.39
C LEU A 82 6.98 -0.01 6.46
N GLY A 83 6.23 1.10 6.40
CA GLY A 83 5.12 1.37 7.30
C GLY A 83 4.03 0.29 7.22
N PRO A 84 3.48 0.01 6.02
CA PRO A 84 2.53 -1.10 5.82
C PRO A 84 3.08 -2.49 6.17
N PHE A 85 4.37 -2.74 5.89
CA PHE A 85 5.06 -3.97 6.27
C PHE A 85 5.04 -4.16 7.79
N LEU A 86 5.45 -3.13 8.55
CA LEU A 86 5.44 -3.16 10.01
C LEU A 86 4.01 -3.30 10.56
N LEU A 87 3.06 -2.50 10.05
CA LEU A 87 1.67 -2.53 10.50
C LEU A 87 1.06 -3.92 10.33
N THR A 88 1.25 -4.52 9.16
CA THR A 88 0.75 -5.86 8.86
C THR A 88 1.36 -6.88 9.79
N ASN A 89 2.69 -6.87 9.97
CA ASN A 89 3.39 -7.80 10.86
C ASN A 89 2.92 -7.70 12.31
N CYS A 90 2.74 -6.47 12.84
CA CYS A 90 2.20 -6.28 14.19
C CYS A 90 0.77 -6.82 14.34
N LEU A 91 -0.04 -6.81 13.28
CA LEU A 91 -1.43 -7.26 13.31
C LEU A 91 -1.64 -8.73 12.89
N LEU A 92 -0.57 -9.47 12.58
CA LEU A 92 -0.67 -10.84 12.06
C LEU A 92 -1.41 -11.79 12.98
N ASP A 93 -1.14 -11.75 14.28
CA ASP A 93 -1.78 -12.68 15.22
C ASP A 93 -3.28 -12.42 15.33
N LEU A 94 -3.71 -11.16 15.23
CA LEU A 94 -5.13 -10.81 15.21
C LEU A 94 -5.79 -11.25 13.89
N LEU A 95 -5.10 -11.06 12.75
CA LEU A 95 -5.57 -11.56 11.44
C LEU A 95 -5.75 -13.09 11.46
N LYS A 96 -4.78 -13.83 12.00
CA LYS A 96 -4.85 -15.30 12.12
C LYS A 96 -6.00 -15.75 13.04
N LYS A 97 -6.17 -15.10 14.21
CA LYS A 97 -7.32 -15.34 15.10
C LYS A 97 -8.67 -15.03 14.46
N SER A 98 -8.67 -14.14 13.46
CA SER A 98 -9.86 -13.74 12.71
C SER A 98 -10.08 -14.55 11.44
N ALA A 99 -9.29 -15.59 11.18
CA ALA A 99 -9.45 -16.41 9.99
C ALA A 99 -10.91 -16.92 9.82
N PRO A 100 -11.48 -16.92 8.60
CA PRO A 100 -10.87 -16.42 7.37
C PRO A 100 -10.73 -14.89 7.36
N SER A 101 -9.53 -14.39 7.02
CA SER A 101 -9.25 -12.95 6.94
C SER A 101 -8.36 -12.62 5.74
N ARG A 102 -8.28 -11.33 5.38
CA ARG A 102 -7.64 -10.86 4.15
C ARG A 102 -6.68 -9.70 4.38
N VAL A 103 -5.55 -9.73 3.68
CA VAL A 103 -4.64 -8.58 3.54
C VAL A 103 -4.62 -8.15 2.08
N VAL A 104 -4.94 -6.88 1.82
CA VAL A 104 -4.93 -6.29 0.48
C VAL A 104 -3.83 -5.23 0.42
N VAL A 105 -2.88 -5.39 -0.50
CA VAL A 105 -1.73 -4.50 -0.67
C VAL A 105 -1.83 -3.75 -2.00
N VAL A 106 -1.98 -2.43 -1.92
CA VAL A 106 -2.13 -1.59 -3.12
C VAL A 106 -0.76 -1.24 -3.71
N SER A 107 -0.49 -1.78 -4.90
CA SER A 107 0.66 -1.49 -5.75
C SER A 107 0.26 -0.51 -6.87
N SER A 108 0.98 -0.51 -7.99
CA SER A 108 0.80 0.35 -9.16
C SER A 108 1.36 -0.31 -10.41
N VAL A 109 0.89 0.04 -11.60
CA VAL A 109 1.54 -0.29 -12.88
C VAL A 109 3.00 0.15 -12.94
N ALA A 110 3.40 1.14 -12.12
CA ALA A 110 4.78 1.57 -11.97
C ALA A 110 5.74 0.41 -11.61
N HIS A 111 5.26 -0.67 -10.99
CA HIS A 111 6.11 -1.83 -10.68
C HIS A 111 6.72 -2.48 -11.93
N VAL A 112 6.10 -2.34 -13.11
CA VAL A 112 6.51 -3.04 -14.34
C VAL A 112 7.93 -2.69 -14.76
N THR A 113 8.35 -1.45 -14.50
CA THR A 113 9.70 -0.95 -14.79
C THR A 113 10.46 -0.65 -13.50
N GLY A 114 10.11 -1.31 -12.40
CA GLY A 114 10.76 -1.15 -11.10
C GLY A 114 11.87 -2.18 -10.87
N SER A 115 12.78 -1.84 -9.97
CA SER A 115 13.84 -2.71 -9.46
C SER A 115 14.01 -2.48 -7.97
N ILE A 116 14.43 -3.51 -7.23
CA ILE A 116 14.83 -3.38 -5.83
C ILE A 116 16.33 -3.13 -5.78
N HIS A 117 16.73 -1.94 -5.32
CA HIS A 117 18.12 -1.54 -5.22
C HIS A 117 18.69 -1.97 -3.87
N PHE A 118 18.90 -3.28 -3.66
CA PHE A 118 19.31 -3.82 -2.36
C PHE A 118 20.59 -3.19 -1.78
N ASP A 119 21.54 -2.78 -2.62
CA ASP A 119 22.81 -2.18 -2.19
C ASP A 119 22.70 -0.68 -1.88
N ASP A 120 21.54 -0.07 -2.17
CA ASP A 120 21.21 1.33 -1.89
C ASP A 120 19.68 1.49 -1.76
N ILE A 121 19.10 0.79 -0.78
CA ILE A 121 17.63 0.66 -0.67
C ILE A 121 16.93 2.02 -0.47
N ASN A 122 17.62 2.97 0.15
CA ASN A 122 17.15 4.34 0.36
C ASN A 122 17.48 5.29 -0.81
N LEU A 123 18.12 4.80 -1.87
CA LEU A 123 18.56 5.57 -3.04
C LEU A 123 19.35 6.82 -2.62
N ASP A 124 20.31 6.62 -1.72
CA ASP A 124 21.06 7.72 -1.14
C ASP A 124 22.07 8.33 -2.13
N ARG A 125 22.59 7.52 -3.06
CA ARG A 125 23.64 7.92 -4.03
C ARG A 125 23.09 8.84 -5.13
N ASN A 126 22.04 8.41 -5.82
CA ASN A 126 21.44 9.12 -6.95
C ASN A 126 19.91 9.02 -6.85
N TYR A 127 19.30 9.99 -6.19
CA TYR A 127 17.85 9.98 -5.99
C TYR A 127 17.11 10.37 -7.26
N ASP A 128 16.27 9.45 -7.75
CA ASP A 128 15.24 9.73 -8.74
C ASP A 128 13.88 9.39 -8.14
N ASN A 129 12.97 10.37 -8.17
CA ASN A 129 11.68 10.27 -7.49
C ASN A 129 10.75 9.20 -8.11
N LEU A 130 10.92 8.90 -9.40
CA LEU A 130 10.13 7.91 -10.12
C LEU A 130 10.73 6.52 -9.91
N VAL A 131 12.06 6.39 -9.90
CA VAL A 131 12.76 5.14 -9.53
C VAL A 131 12.38 4.73 -8.12
N SER A 132 12.41 5.65 -7.16
CA SER A 132 11.96 5.40 -5.78
C SER A 132 10.50 4.91 -5.72
N TYR A 133 9.60 5.60 -6.44
CA TYR A 133 8.19 5.18 -6.49
C TYR A 133 8.02 3.77 -7.07
N ARG A 134 8.67 3.49 -8.21
CA ARG A 134 8.64 2.19 -8.88
C ARG A 134 9.19 1.08 -7.99
N GLN A 135 10.31 1.32 -7.30
CA GLN A 135 10.86 0.41 -6.29
C GLN A 135 9.82 0.12 -5.21
N SER A 136 9.20 1.15 -4.62
CA SER A 136 8.22 0.98 -3.55
C SER A 136 6.99 0.17 -3.98
N LYS A 137 6.55 0.31 -5.24
CA LYS A 137 5.39 -0.41 -5.77
C LYS A 137 5.73 -1.84 -6.18
N LEU A 138 6.96 -2.10 -6.64
CA LEU A 138 7.46 -3.47 -6.79
C LEU A 138 7.58 -4.16 -5.42
N ALA A 139 8.12 -3.46 -4.43
CA ALA A 139 8.26 -3.96 -3.05
C ALA A 139 6.92 -4.42 -2.47
N ASN A 140 5.83 -3.69 -2.72
CA ASN A 140 4.48 -4.08 -2.30
C ASN A 140 4.01 -5.44 -2.87
N ILE A 141 4.37 -5.77 -4.13
CA ILE A 141 3.97 -7.05 -4.73
C ILE A 141 4.83 -8.19 -4.16
N LEU A 142 6.15 -7.96 -4.05
CA LEU A 142 7.07 -8.91 -3.43
C LEU A 142 6.70 -9.18 -1.97
N PHE A 143 6.31 -8.14 -1.22
CA PHE A 143 5.79 -8.27 0.14
C PHE A 143 4.53 -9.14 0.19
N ALA A 144 3.53 -8.87 -0.65
CA ALA A 144 2.30 -9.65 -0.68
C ALA A 144 2.57 -11.13 -1.02
N ARG A 145 3.51 -11.38 -1.93
CA ARG A 145 3.94 -12.72 -2.35
C ARG A 145 4.61 -13.50 -1.22
N GLU A 146 5.60 -12.90 -0.56
CA GLU A 146 6.29 -13.53 0.58
C GLU A 146 5.35 -13.68 1.78
N LEU A 147 4.49 -12.69 2.05
CA LEU A 147 3.50 -12.77 3.12
C LEU A 147 2.54 -13.96 2.90
N ALA A 148 2.07 -14.15 1.68
CA ALA A 148 1.21 -15.28 1.33
C ALA A 148 1.89 -16.63 1.57
N ALA A 149 3.16 -16.76 1.18
CA ALA A 149 3.95 -17.97 1.42
C ALA A 149 4.06 -18.27 2.93
N ARG A 150 4.33 -17.23 3.74
CA ARG A 150 4.43 -17.34 5.21
C ARG A 150 3.10 -17.64 5.92
N LEU A 151 1.97 -17.32 5.30
CA LEU A 151 0.63 -17.50 5.87
C LEU A 151 -0.10 -18.74 5.36
N GLN A 152 0.57 -19.60 4.59
CA GLN A 152 -0.01 -20.88 4.17
C GLN A 152 -0.53 -21.68 5.38
N GLY A 153 -1.74 -22.22 5.26
CA GLY A 153 -2.39 -23.01 6.31
C GLY A 153 -2.99 -22.20 7.47
N THR A 154 -2.83 -20.87 7.50
CA THR A 154 -3.36 -20.04 8.59
C THR A 154 -4.79 -19.54 8.37
N GLY A 155 -5.34 -19.72 7.16
CA GLY A 155 -6.64 -19.16 6.76
C GLY A 155 -6.63 -17.66 6.45
N VAL A 156 -5.44 -17.02 6.43
CA VAL A 156 -5.28 -15.62 6.01
C VAL A 156 -4.84 -15.58 4.55
N THR A 157 -5.59 -14.87 3.71
CA THR A 157 -5.27 -14.69 2.28
C THR A 157 -4.69 -13.31 2.00
N VAL A 158 -3.80 -13.22 1.01
CA VAL A 158 -3.09 -11.98 0.68
C VAL A 158 -3.23 -11.67 -0.79
N TYR A 159 -3.57 -10.44 -1.12
CA TYR A 159 -3.78 -9.97 -2.49
C TYR A 159 -2.95 -8.72 -2.74
N SER A 160 -2.32 -8.62 -3.90
CA SER A 160 -1.72 -7.37 -4.39
C SER A 160 -2.48 -6.88 -5.61
N LEU A 161 -2.58 -5.57 -5.80
CA LEU A 161 -3.33 -5.04 -6.94
C LEU A 161 -2.81 -3.72 -7.46
N HIS A 162 -3.19 -3.38 -8.69
CA HIS A 162 -3.15 -2.01 -9.20
C HIS A 162 -4.57 -1.53 -9.48
N PRO A 163 -4.95 -0.35 -8.96
CA PRO A 163 -6.33 0.11 -9.08
C PRO A 163 -6.62 0.89 -10.39
N GLY A 164 -5.66 0.97 -11.32
CA GLY A 164 -5.71 1.80 -12.52
C GLY A 164 -5.07 3.18 -12.32
N PHE A 165 -5.00 3.98 -13.39
CA PHE A 165 -4.63 5.40 -13.30
C PHE A 165 -5.82 6.19 -12.75
N ILE A 166 -5.76 6.64 -11.49
CA ILE A 166 -6.89 7.32 -10.81
C ILE A 166 -6.59 8.79 -10.61
N ARG A 167 -7.60 9.65 -10.77
CA ARG A 167 -7.51 11.09 -10.45
C ARG A 167 -7.50 11.23 -8.93
N THR A 168 -6.32 11.27 -8.33
CA THR A 168 -6.15 11.53 -6.89
C THR A 168 -5.15 12.65 -6.65
N GLU A 169 -5.10 13.17 -5.42
CA GLU A 169 -4.09 14.11 -4.93
C GLU A 169 -2.63 13.60 -5.02
N LEU A 170 -2.40 12.36 -5.50
CA LEU A 170 -1.06 11.82 -5.80
C LEU A 170 -0.33 12.62 -6.88
N VAL A 171 -1.05 13.34 -7.73
CA VAL A 171 -0.49 14.10 -8.86
C VAL A 171 0.08 15.47 -8.42
N ARG A 172 -0.08 15.87 -7.15
CA ARG A 172 0.23 17.23 -6.67
C ARG A 172 1.68 17.70 -6.91
N HIS A 173 2.64 16.78 -6.98
CA HIS A 173 4.06 17.09 -7.17
C HIS A 173 4.50 17.10 -8.65
N LEU A 174 3.62 16.75 -9.59
CA LEU A 174 3.94 16.72 -11.03
C LEU A 174 4.02 18.12 -11.67
N PHE A 175 3.57 19.18 -11.00
CA PHE A 175 3.16 20.42 -11.68
C PHE A 175 3.92 21.73 -11.45
N PRO A 176 5.02 21.87 -10.69
CA PRO A 176 5.57 23.22 -10.52
C PRO A 176 6.36 23.74 -11.74
N GLN A 177 6.77 22.92 -12.72
CA GLN A 177 7.82 23.32 -13.69
C GLN A 177 7.60 22.96 -15.18
N TRP A 178 6.40 22.53 -15.59
CA TRP A 178 6.21 22.00 -16.96
C TRP A 178 5.79 23.07 -17.98
N ALA A 179 6.47 23.07 -19.13
CA ALA A 179 6.14 23.88 -20.31
C ALA A 179 4.72 23.60 -20.83
N TRP A 180 4.09 24.58 -21.50
CA TRP A 180 2.64 24.59 -21.76
C TRP A 180 2.14 23.37 -22.57
N TRP A 181 2.93 22.92 -23.53
CA TRP A 181 2.64 21.73 -24.36
C TRP A 181 2.65 20.41 -23.56
N LYS A 182 3.46 20.29 -22.49
CA LYS A 182 3.43 19.14 -21.59
C LYS A 182 2.17 19.11 -20.72
N LYS A 183 1.61 20.28 -20.37
CA LYS A 183 0.30 20.35 -19.69
C LYS A 183 -0.84 19.92 -20.62
N MET A 184 -0.76 20.25 -21.91
CA MET A 184 -1.76 19.82 -22.90
C MET A 184 -1.74 18.29 -23.13
N LEU A 185 -0.56 17.67 -23.19
CA LEU A 185 -0.40 16.21 -23.20
C LEU A 185 -0.87 15.55 -21.89
N ALA A 186 -0.63 16.18 -20.74
CA ALA A 186 -1.17 15.73 -19.46
C ALA A 186 -2.71 15.78 -19.42
N SER A 187 -3.34 16.77 -20.07
CA SER A 187 -4.80 16.86 -20.22
C SER A 187 -5.38 15.75 -21.11
N VAL A 188 -4.64 15.28 -22.13
CA VAL A 188 -5.03 14.12 -22.94
C VAL A 188 -4.82 12.80 -22.17
N ALA A 189 -3.74 12.68 -21.39
CA ALA A 189 -3.54 11.58 -20.46
C ALA A 189 -4.62 11.54 -19.36
N MET A 190 -5.20 12.69 -18.99
CA MET A 190 -6.34 12.80 -18.07
C MET A 190 -7.66 12.23 -18.63
N MET A 191 -7.76 11.91 -19.92
CA MET A 191 -8.91 11.20 -20.50
C MET A 191 -8.87 9.67 -20.27
N ILE A 192 -7.75 9.12 -19.78
CA ILE A 192 -7.55 7.70 -19.45
C ILE A 192 -7.53 7.50 -17.91
N VAL A 193 -8.14 8.44 -17.19
CA VAL A 193 -8.07 8.49 -15.73
C VAL A 193 -9.39 8.04 -15.11
N LYS A 194 -9.34 6.94 -14.38
CA LYS A 194 -10.46 6.40 -13.60
C LYS A 194 -10.88 7.38 -12.51
N SER A 195 -12.18 7.44 -12.25
CA SER A 195 -12.75 8.05 -11.06
C SER A 195 -12.29 7.32 -9.79
N PRO A 196 -12.32 7.95 -8.60
CA PRO A 196 -12.10 7.25 -7.35
C PRO A 196 -13.03 6.05 -7.13
N TRP A 197 -14.27 6.14 -7.64
CA TRP A 197 -15.24 5.05 -7.62
C TRP A 197 -14.77 3.83 -8.42
N GLU A 198 -14.34 4.03 -9.67
CA GLU A 198 -13.79 2.97 -10.52
C GLU A 198 -12.45 2.45 -9.98
N GLY A 199 -11.65 3.35 -9.41
CA GLY A 199 -10.38 3.01 -8.78
C GLY A 199 -10.52 2.12 -7.56
N ALA A 200 -11.59 2.27 -6.78
CA ALA A 200 -11.84 1.45 -5.61
C ALA A 200 -12.24 0.00 -5.97
N GLN A 201 -12.73 -0.26 -7.19
CA GLN A 201 -13.37 -1.53 -7.55
C GLN A 201 -12.45 -2.75 -7.36
N THR A 202 -11.20 -2.69 -7.83
CA THR A 202 -10.28 -3.84 -7.67
C THR A 202 -9.89 -4.06 -6.21
N THR A 203 -9.78 -2.98 -5.42
CA THR A 203 -9.54 -3.08 -3.97
C THR A 203 -10.73 -3.74 -3.26
N ILE A 204 -11.95 -3.32 -3.59
CA ILE A 204 -13.18 -3.92 -3.05
C ILE A 204 -13.27 -5.38 -3.47
N TYR A 205 -13.06 -5.68 -4.75
CA TYR A 205 -13.02 -7.05 -5.29
C TYR A 205 -12.08 -7.95 -4.48
N CYS A 206 -10.82 -7.55 -4.28
CA CYS A 206 -9.88 -8.33 -3.45
C CYS A 206 -10.34 -8.45 -1.98
N ALA A 207 -10.99 -7.42 -1.45
CA ALA A 207 -11.44 -7.38 -0.07
C ALA A 207 -12.67 -8.24 0.23
N VAL A 208 -13.60 -8.43 -0.73
CA VAL A 208 -14.91 -9.05 -0.43
C VAL A 208 -15.32 -10.19 -1.37
N GLU A 209 -14.69 -10.36 -2.53
CA GLU A 209 -15.10 -11.39 -3.50
C GLU A 209 -14.84 -12.80 -2.94
N GLU A 210 -15.89 -13.61 -2.79
CA GLU A 210 -15.82 -14.94 -2.17
C GLU A 210 -15.06 -15.95 -3.03
N SER A 211 -15.16 -15.85 -4.36
CA SER A 211 -14.47 -16.77 -5.27
C SER A 211 -12.94 -16.72 -5.15
N LEU A 212 -12.39 -15.64 -4.60
CA LEU A 212 -10.96 -15.49 -4.33
C LEU A 212 -10.48 -16.20 -3.07
N ALA A 213 -11.36 -16.77 -2.24
CA ALA A 213 -11.00 -17.28 -0.90
C ALA A 213 -9.88 -18.34 -0.89
N ASN A 214 -9.63 -19.00 -2.02
CA ASN A 214 -8.55 -19.99 -2.19
C ASN A 214 -7.32 -19.45 -2.95
N GLU A 215 -7.31 -18.16 -3.26
CA GLU A 215 -6.22 -17.46 -3.93
C GLU A 215 -5.40 -16.63 -2.92
N SER A 216 -4.07 -16.70 -2.99
CA SER A 216 -3.19 -15.92 -2.12
C SER A 216 -1.85 -15.66 -2.79
N GLY A 217 -1.25 -14.50 -2.55
CA GLY A 217 0.03 -14.07 -3.12
C GLY A 217 -0.04 -13.68 -4.60
N LEU A 218 -1.25 -13.44 -5.12
CA LEU A 218 -1.49 -13.13 -6.52
C LEU A 218 -1.70 -11.62 -6.76
N TYR A 219 -1.63 -11.23 -8.03
CA TYR A 219 -1.73 -9.86 -8.49
C TYR A 219 -3.01 -9.64 -9.30
N TYR A 220 -3.69 -8.51 -9.05
CA TYR A 220 -5.00 -8.21 -9.62
C TYR A 220 -5.05 -6.81 -10.24
N SER A 221 -5.82 -6.69 -11.32
CA SER A 221 -6.19 -5.41 -11.91
C SER A 221 -7.49 -5.58 -12.69
N ASP A 222 -8.32 -4.53 -12.71
CA ASP A 222 -9.63 -4.54 -13.36
C ASP A 222 -10.51 -5.70 -12.87
N CYS A 223 -10.53 -5.92 -11.55
CA CYS A 223 -11.29 -6.99 -10.88
C CYS A 223 -11.01 -8.40 -11.43
N ALA A 224 -9.80 -8.63 -11.92
CA ALA A 224 -9.36 -9.93 -12.42
C ALA A 224 -7.91 -10.21 -12.06
N ARG A 225 -7.57 -11.50 -11.94
CA ARG A 225 -6.18 -11.94 -11.79
C ARG A 225 -5.38 -11.54 -13.03
N LYS A 226 -4.18 -10.99 -12.82
CA LYS A 226 -3.22 -10.61 -13.87
C LYS A 226 -1.84 -11.15 -13.52
N LYS A 227 -0.99 -11.33 -14.54
CA LYS A 227 0.43 -11.63 -14.35
C LYS A 227 1.21 -10.32 -14.14
N PRO A 228 1.93 -10.13 -13.03
CA PRO A 228 2.77 -8.96 -12.84
C PRO A 228 4.06 -9.10 -13.67
N ALA A 229 4.89 -8.05 -13.69
CA ALA A 229 6.20 -8.11 -14.36
C ALA A 229 7.13 -9.16 -13.73
N ALA A 230 8.09 -9.67 -14.50
CA ALA A 230 8.98 -10.76 -14.07
C ALA A 230 9.72 -10.49 -12.74
N PRO A 231 10.24 -9.27 -12.45
CA PRO A 231 10.86 -8.98 -11.15
C PRO A 231 9.92 -9.15 -9.95
N ALA A 232 8.61 -9.07 -10.14
CA ALA A 232 7.62 -9.24 -9.08
C ALA A 232 7.28 -10.71 -8.79
N LEU A 233 7.82 -11.64 -9.59
CA LEU A 233 7.68 -13.09 -9.44
C LEU A 233 8.95 -13.76 -8.89
N ASP A 234 9.95 -12.97 -8.49
CA ASP A 234 11.21 -13.46 -7.94
C ASP A 234 11.09 -13.75 -6.43
N ASP A 235 10.99 -15.04 -6.10
CA ASP A 235 10.86 -15.52 -4.71
C ASP A 235 12.12 -15.26 -3.87
N ALA A 236 13.31 -15.29 -4.49
CA ALA A 236 14.56 -15.01 -3.77
C ALA A 236 14.65 -13.52 -3.41
N ALA A 237 14.26 -12.64 -4.34
CA ALA A 237 14.18 -11.20 -4.08
C ALA A 237 13.10 -10.89 -3.03
N ALA A 238 11.95 -11.57 -3.08
CA ALA A 238 10.87 -11.39 -2.09
C ALA A 238 11.34 -11.73 -0.67
N LYS A 239 12.01 -12.88 -0.50
CA LYS A 239 12.58 -13.30 0.79
C LYS A 239 13.68 -12.34 1.28
N ARG A 240 14.61 -11.96 0.40
CA ARG A 240 15.68 -10.99 0.74
C ARG A 240 15.11 -9.64 1.16
N LEU A 241 14.08 -9.16 0.45
CA LEU A 241 13.41 -7.90 0.78
C LEU A 241 12.67 -8.00 2.13
N TRP A 242 12.06 -9.14 2.43
CA TRP A 242 11.41 -9.36 3.73
C TRP A 242 12.41 -9.27 4.87
N GLU A 243 13.53 -9.98 4.77
CA GLU A 243 14.59 -9.97 5.81
C GLU A 243 15.15 -8.57 6.02
N LEU A 244 15.46 -7.87 4.93
CA LEU A 244 15.90 -6.47 4.99
C LEU A 244 14.83 -5.58 5.65
N SER A 245 13.57 -5.71 5.23
CA SER A 245 12.48 -4.90 5.78
C SER A 245 12.26 -5.16 7.26
N ALA A 246 12.30 -6.42 7.69
CA ALA A 246 12.18 -6.83 9.10
C ALA A 246 13.29 -6.22 9.96
N SER A 247 14.53 -6.25 9.49
CA SER A 247 15.66 -5.61 10.17
C SER A 247 15.47 -4.09 10.25
N MET A 248 15.12 -3.44 9.14
CA MET A 248 14.91 -1.99 9.08
C MET A 248 13.83 -1.51 10.06
N VAL A 249 12.74 -2.27 10.22
CA VAL A 249 11.65 -1.88 11.12
C VAL A 249 11.80 -2.41 12.55
N GLY A 250 12.89 -3.12 12.87
CA GLY A 250 13.16 -3.68 14.20
C GLY A 250 12.21 -4.81 14.59
N LEU A 251 11.99 -5.77 13.69
CA LEU A 251 11.28 -7.04 13.96
C LEU A 251 12.23 -8.24 14.02
N SER A 252 13.50 -8.07 13.65
CA SER A 252 14.56 -9.08 13.67
C SER A 252 15.87 -8.47 14.12
#